data_AF-A0A7J8N190-F1
#
_entry.id   AF-A0A7J8N190-F1
#
_cell.length_a   1.000
_cell.length_b   1.000
_cell.length_c   1.000
_cell.angle_alpha   90.00
_cell.angle_beta   90.00
_cell.angle_gamma   90.00
#
_symmetry.space_group_name_H-M   'P 1'
#
loop_
_entity.id
_entity.type
_entity.pdbx_description
1 polymer ?
#
loop_
_entity_poly.entity_id
_entity_poly.type
_entity_poly.pdbx_seq_one_letter_code
_entity_poly.pdbx_strand_id
1 'polypeptide(L)'
;MDLKSGDEGGGVKTPKKSDDPGGSRNPKLKGTGSFSSKDMIFRADKIDLKSLDIQLEKHLSRVWSRNVDNQRPAEEWEIDLAKLDLRHVVAHGTYGTVYRATYDNQDVA
;
A
#
# COMPACT_ATOMS: atom_id res chain seq x y z
N MET A 1 -55.39 44.26 0.90
CA MET A 1 -56.59 44.00 1.73
C MET A 1 -56.13 43.07 2.84
N ASP A 2 -55.49 43.65 3.84
CA ASP A 2 -55.17 43.01 5.10
C ASP A 2 -56.46 42.81 5.89
N LEU A 3 -56.70 41.61 6.40
CA LEU A 3 -57.67 41.42 7.48
C LEU A 3 -57.03 40.55 8.56
N LYS A 4 -56.72 41.26 9.65
CA LYS A 4 -56.23 40.79 10.93
C LYS A 4 -57.45 40.60 11.85
N SER A 5 -57.53 39.47 12.55
CA SER A 5 -58.41 39.23 13.70
C SER A 5 -57.65 38.17 14.52
N GLY A 6 -57.03 38.46 15.68
CA GLY A 6 -57.64 38.89 16.95
C GLY A 6 -58.20 37.63 17.64
N ASP A 7 -57.92 37.25 18.88
CA ASP A 7 -57.13 37.75 20.00
C ASP A 7 -57.19 36.66 21.12
N GLU A 8 -56.29 36.77 22.10
CA GLU A 8 -56.40 36.31 23.49
C GLU A 8 -56.24 34.83 23.91
N GLY A 9 -55.48 34.66 25.00
CA GLY A 9 -55.55 33.49 25.88
C GLY A 9 -54.22 33.01 26.46
N GLY A 10 -53.69 33.69 27.47
CA GLY A 10 -52.49 33.27 28.20
C GLY A 10 -52.69 32.01 29.07
N GLY A 11 -51.58 31.32 29.35
CA GLY A 11 -51.56 30.21 30.30
C GLY A 11 -50.19 29.51 30.40
N VAL A 12 -49.33 30.01 31.29
CA VAL A 12 -48.06 29.35 31.69
C VAL A 12 -48.35 28.06 32.46
N LYS A 13 -47.80 26.91 32.02
CA LYS A 13 -47.45 25.75 32.88
C LYS A 13 -46.25 24.95 32.32
N THR A 14 -45.12 25.07 33.03
CA THR A 14 -44.00 24.13 33.32
C THR A 14 -43.57 23.00 32.35
N PRO A 15 -42.26 22.69 32.27
CA PRO A 15 -41.72 21.73 31.32
C PRO A 15 -41.89 20.29 31.82
N LYS A 16 -42.43 19.42 30.97
CA LYS A 16 -42.35 17.96 31.14
C LYS A 16 -41.40 17.42 30.08
N LYS A 17 -40.29 16.84 30.54
CA LYS A 17 -39.32 16.08 29.74
C LYS A 17 -40.05 15.05 28.87
N SER A 18 -39.73 15.05 27.59
CA SER A 18 -39.83 13.90 26.71
C SER A 18 -38.59 13.92 25.82
N ASP A 19 -37.74 12.92 26.01
CA ASP A 19 -36.58 12.62 25.19
C ASP A 19 -37.01 12.35 23.73
N ASP A 20 -36.32 12.96 22.77
CA ASP A 20 -36.16 12.39 21.43
C ASP A 20 -34.78 12.75 20.85
N PRO A 21 -34.05 11.78 20.27
CA PRO A 21 -32.69 11.97 19.78
C PRO A 21 -32.65 12.14 18.26
N GLY A 22 -31.95 13.16 17.76
CA GLY A 22 -31.45 13.10 16.39
C GLY A 22 -31.13 14.43 15.76
N GLY A 23 -29.87 14.62 15.34
CA GLY A 23 -29.56 15.59 14.31
C GLY A 23 -28.20 16.26 14.41
N SER A 24 -27.19 15.62 13.81
CA SER A 24 -26.03 16.27 13.18
C SER A 24 -24.93 16.86 14.08
N ARG A 25 -23.96 16.01 14.45
CA ARG A 25 -22.60 16.44 14.79
C ARG A 25 -21.68 16.10 13.62
N ASN A 26 -21.23 17.11 12.88
CA ASN A 26 -20.18 16.96 11.86
C ASN A 26 -18.86 16.51 12.52
N PRO A 27 -18.15 15.48 12.04
CA PRO A 27 -16.81 15.20 12.52
C PRO A 27 -15.80 16.02 11.72
N LYS A 28 -15.21 17.02 12.38
CA LYS A 28 -14.05 17.78 11.91
C LYS A 28 -12.82 16.87 11.93
N LEU A 29 -12.45 16.32 10.78
CA LEU A 29 -11.23 15.53 10.65
C LEU A 29 -10.04 16.47 10.38
N LYS A 30 -9.34 16.85 11.44
CA LYS A 30 -7.96 17.34 11.36
C LYS A 30 -7.10 16.42 12.22
N GLY A 31 -6.20 15.70 11.58
CA GLY A 31 -5.28 14.79 12.24
C GLY A 31 -4.17 14.40 11.28
N THR A 32 -3.24 15.32 11.03
CA THR A 32 -1.93 15.00 10.46
C THR A 32 -1.14 14.27 11.56
N GLY A 33 -1.35 12.96 11.66
CA GLY A 33 -0.65 12.10 12.60
C GLY A 33 0.59 11.48 11.96
N SER A 34 1.67 11.41 12.71
CA SER A 34 2.84 10.59 12.38
C SER A 34 2.42 9.12 12.34
N PHE A 35 2.41 8.51 11.15
CA PHE A 35 1.95 7.13 10.97
C PHE A 35 2.99 6.15 11.53
N SER A 36 2.70 5.58 12.70
CA SER A 36 3.37 4.36 13.16
C SER A 36 2.80 3.17 12.37
N SER A 37 3.62 2.18 12.00
CA SER A 37 3.21 1.01 11.18
C SER A 37 2.03 0.22 11.76
N LYS A 38 1.66 0.47 13.03
CA LYS A 38 0.52 -0.12 13.72
C LYS A 38 -0.84 0.51 13.38
N ASP A 39 -0.87 1.62 12.64
CA ASP A 39 -2.08 2.41 12.36
C ASP A 39 -2.58 2.34 10.90
N MET A 40 -2.09 1.39 10.08
CA MET A 40 -2.42 1.30 8.65
C MET A 40 -3.75 0.59 8.35
N ILE A 41 -4.83 0.94 9.05
CA ILE A 41 -6.18 0.46 8.71
C ILE A 41 -6.84 1.51 7.80
N PHE A 42 -6.83 1.24 6.50
CA PHE A 42 -7.48 2.07 5.50
C PHE A 42 -8.82 1.46 5.08
N ARG A 43 -9.83 2.31 4.86
CA ARG A 43 -11.04 1.87 4.15
C ARG A 43 -10.67 1.51 2.71
N ALA A 44 -11.16 0.38 2.21
CA ALA A 44 -10.84 -0.12 0.87
C ALA A 44 -11.12 0.91 -0.24
N ASP A 45 -12.16 1.74 -0.09
CA ASP A 45 -12.54 2.77 -1.07
C ASP A 45 -11.56 3.95 -1.16
N LYS A 46 -10.62 4.09 -0.22
CA LYS A 46 -9.69 5.22 -0.12
C LYS A 46 -8.26 4.88 -0.55
N ILE A 47 -8.00 3.62 -0.91
CA ILE A 47 -6.66 3.17 -1.29
C ILE A 47 -6.49 3.39 -2.79
N ASP A 48 -5.55 4.26 -3.17
CA ASP A 48 -5.11 4.38 -4.56
C ASP A 48 -3.88 3.49 -4.78
N LEU A 49 -4.08 2.36 -5.46
CA LEU A 49 -3.02 1.41 -5.76
C LEU A 49 -1.87 2.03 -6.56
N LYS A 50 -2.15 3.02 -7.41
CA LYS A 50 -1.12 3.67 -8.24
C LYS A 50 -0.12 4.42 -7.37
N SER A 51 -0.61 5.20 -6.42
CA SER A 51 0.25 5.92 -5.47
C SER A 51 1.09 4.99 -4.60
N LEU A 52 0.53 3.84 -4.18
CA LEU A 52 1.24 2.82 -3.41
C LEU A 52 2.33 2.15 -4.25
N ASP A 53 2.03 1.83 -5.50
CA ASP A 53 2.99 1.23 -6.43
C ASP A 53 4.19 2.17 -6.69
N ILE A 54 3.93 3.48 -6.88
CA ILE A 54 4.99 4.49 -7.02
C ILE A 54 5.85 4.61 -5.75
N GLN A 55 5.25 4.54 -4.56
CA GLN A 55 5.99 4.55 -3.30
C GLN A 55 6.84 3.30 -3.13
N LEU A 56 6.33 2.15 -3.57
CA LEU A 56 7.05 0.88 -3.60
C LEU A 56 8.22 0.98 -4.59
N GLU A 57 7.99 1.35 -5.84
CA GLU A 57 9.03 1.50 -6.88
C GLU A 57 10.13 2.48 -6.45
N LYS A 58 9.78 3.60 -5.80
CA LYS A 58 10.76 4.54 -5.25
C LYS A 58 11.59 3.92 -4.12
N HIS A 59 11.01 3.05 -3.31
CA HIS A 59 11.75 2.35 -2.25
C HIS A 59 12.64 1.25 -2.83
N LEU A 60 12.10 0.48 -3.77
CA LEU A 60 12.78 -0.60 -4.47
C LEU A 60 13.96 -0.07 -5.29
N SER A 61 13.77 0.97 -6.10
CA SER A 61 14.88 1.63 -6.81
C SER A 61 15.95 2.13 -5.84
N ARG A 62 15.58 2.65 -4.67
CA ARG A 62 16.54 3.16 -3.67
C ARG A 62 17.28 2.06 -2.90
N VAL A 63 16.62 0.95 -2.61
CA VAL A 63 17.18 -0.19 -1.84
C VAL A 63 17.94 -1.15 -2.76
N TRP A 64 17.43 -1.40 -3.97
CA TRP A 64 18.06 -2.26 -4.97
C TRP A 64 19.13 -1.55 -5.80
N SER A 65 19.13 -0.22 -5.94
CA SER A 65 20.27 0.47 -6.58
C SER A 65 21.47 0.67 -5.65
N ARG A 66 21.33 0.47 -4.32
CA ARG A 66 22.37 0.90 -3.38
C ARG A 66 23.51 -0.10 -3.16
N ASN A 67 23.34 -1.40 -3.41
CA ASN A 67 24.42 -2.36 -3.20
C ASN A 67 23.92 -3.76 -3.58
N VAL A 68 23.97 -4.12 -4.86
CA VAL A 68 23.86 -5.53 -5.25
C VAL A 68 25.25 -6.12 -5.52
N ASP A 69 26.25 -5.31 -5.88
CA ASP A 69 27.48 -5.87 -6.43
C ASP A 69 28.65 -6.12 -5.45
N ASN A 70 28.74 -5.54 -4.24
CA ASN A 70 30.05 -5.54 -3.54
C ASN A 70 30.09 -5.73 -2.01
N GLN A 71 28.96 -5.92 -1.30
CA GLN A 71 28.98 -5.98 0.18
C GLN A 71 28.04 -7.02 0.82
N ARG A 72 27.21 -7.72 0.04
CA ARG A 72 26.37 -8.79 0.61
C ARG A 72 27.13 -10.11 0.48
N PRO A 73 27.14 -10.95 1.54
CA PRO A 73 27.58 -12.32 1.37
C PRO A 73 26.70 -12.96 0.29
N ALA A 74 27.33 -13.69 -0.64
CA ALA A 74 26.59 -14.45 -1.63
C ALA A 74 25.57 -15.34 -0.90
N GLU A 75 24.31 -15.25 -1.29
CA GLU A 75 23.27 -16.11 -0.73
C GLU A 75 23.53 -17.56 -1.14
N GLU A 76 23.05 -18.53 -0.36
CA GLU A 76 23.31 -19.96 -0.62
C GLU A 76 22.83 -20.44 -2.00
N TRP A 77 21.84 -19.74 -2.57
CA TRP A 77 21.26 -20.02 -3.90
C TRP A 77 21.93 -19.24 -5.04
N GLU A 78 22.86 -18.34 -4.73
CA GLU A 78 23.62 -17.60 -5.74
C GLU A 78 24.79 -18.45 -6.21
N ILE A 79 24.79 -18.74 -7.51
CA ILE A 79 25.90 -19.47 -8.13
C ILE A 79 27.06 -18.51 -8.42
N ASP A 80 28.27 -18.99 -8.20
CA ASP A 80 29.46 -18.28 -8.62
C ASP A 80 29.66 -18.46 -10.12
N LEU A 81 29.51 -17.36 -10.88
CA LEU A 81 29.68 -17.38 -12.34
C LEU A 81 31.11 -17.71 -12.75
N ALA A 82 32.12 -17.47 -11.90
CA ALA A 82 33.50 -17.83 -12.20
C ALA A 82 33.73 -19.35 -12.19
N LYS A 83 32.85 -20.12 -11.54
CA LYS A 83 32.90 -21.58 -11.48
C LYS A 83 32.06 -22.26 -12.55
N LEU A 84 31.26 -21.50 -13.30
CA LEU A 84 30.42 -22.01 -14.38
C LEU A 84 31.17 -21.94 -15.71
N ASP A 85 31.44 -23.10 -16.31
CA ASP A 85 32.04 -23.21 -17.63
C ASP A 85 30.99 -23.61 -18.68
N LEU A 86 30.70 -22.70 -19.61
CA LEU A 86 29.72 -22.89 -20.68
C LEU A 86 30.40 -23.59 -21.88
N ARG A 87 29.99 -24.83 -22.18
CA ARG A 87 30.66 -25.65 -23.21
C ARG A 87 30.09 -25.46 -24.61
N HIS A 88 28.81 -25.75 -24.82
CA HIS A 88 28.18 -25.60 -26.13
C HIS A 88 26.68 -25.37 -26.03
N VAL A 89 26.12 -24.79 -27.09
CA VAL A 89 24.69 -24.56 -27.22
C VAL A 89 23.96 -25.87 -27.47
N VAL A 90 22.93 -26.13 -26.68
CA VAL A 90 22.00 -27.24 -26.86
C VAL A 90 20.83 -26.81 -27.74
N ALA A 91 20.26 -25.62 -27.47
CA ALA A 91 19.11 -25.12 -28.21
C ALA A 91 18.99 -23.59 -28.11
N HIS A 92 18.37 -22.99 -29.11
CA HIS A 92 17.96 -21.58 -29.10
C HIS A 92 16.44 -21.52 -28.97
N GLY A 93 15.93 -20.77 -28.00
CA GLY A 93 14.51 -20.49 -27.80
C GLY A 93 14.18 -19.03 -28.08
N THR A 94 12.90 -18.69 -27.94
CA THR A 94 12.42 -17.30 -28.15
C THR A 94 12.89 -16.32 -27.07
N TYR A 95 13.23 -16.81 -25.88
CA TYR A 95 13.60 -16.01 -24.72
C TYR A 95 15.04 -16.25 -24.23
N GLY A 96 15.83 -17.07 -24.94
CA GLY A 96 17.18 -17.38 -24.50
C GLY A 96 17.80 -18.56 -25.21
N THR A 97 19.01 -18.92 -24.78
CA THR A 97 19.79 -20.03 -25.32
C THR A 97 20.11 -20.99 -24.19
N VAL A 98 19.89 -22.29 -24.41
CA VAL A 98 20.24 -23.35 -23.48
C VAL A 98 21.66 -23.79 -23.80
N TYR A 99 22.54 -23.71 -22.81
CA TYR A 99 23.91 -24.20 -22.90
C TYR A 99 24.06 -25.46 -22.05
N ARG A 100 24.91 -26.38 -22.51
CA ARG A 100 25.47 -27.40 -21.64
C ARG A 100 26.66 -26.81 -20.91
N ALA A 101 26.68 -26.91 -19.60
CA ALA A 101 27.71 -26.31 -18.76
C ALA A 101 28.22 -27.28 -17.70
N THR A 102 29.41 -27.00 -17.19
CA THR A 102 29.94 -27.66 -16.01
C THR A 102 30.15 -26.67 -14.90
N TYR A 103 29.76 -27.04 -13.68
CA TYR A 103 29.97 -26.26 -12.48
C TYR A 103 30.93 -27.03 -11.57
N ASP A 104 32.08 -26.44 -11.26
CA ASP A 104 33.12 -27.09 -10.44
C ASP A 104 33.50 -28.51 -10.93
N ASN A 105 33.67 -28.66 -12.25
CA ASN A 105 33.92 -29.94 -12.94
C ASN A 105 32.79 -30.97 -12.87
N GLN A 106 31.63 -30.61 -12.32
CA GLN A 106 30.43 -31.43 -12.33
C GLN A 106 29.53 -31.04 -13.50
N ASP A 107 29.05 -32.04 -14.24
CA ASP A 107 28.11 -31.82 -15.36
C ASP A 107 26.74 -31.43 -14.83
N VAL A 108 26.27 -30.26 -15.27
CA VAL A 108 25.00 -29.66 -14.84
C VAL A 108 24.21 -29.22 -16.07
N ALA A 109 23.64 -30.19 -16.80
CA ALA A 109 22.54 -30.04 -17.77
C ALA A 109 22.29 -31.37 -18.50
#